data_AF-A0A973I8Y9-F1
#
_entry.id   AF-A0A973I8Y9-F1
#
_cell.length_a   1.000
_cell.length_b   1.000
_cell.length_c   1.000
_cell.angle_alpha   90.00
_cell.angle_beta   90.00
_cell.angle_gamma   90.00
#
_symmetry.space_group_name_H-M   'P 1'
#
loop_
_entity.id
_entity.type
_entity.pdbx_description
1 polymer ?
#
loop_
_entity_poly.entity_id
_entity_poly.type
_entity_poly.pdbx_seq_one_letter_code
_entity_poly.pdbx_strand_id
1 'polypeptide(L)' 'MNIQHQATETKGHYSFATDGGPEAELTYSRAGDHTIIIDHTLAPDAYRGQGVGLALV' A
#
# COMPACT_ATOMS: atom_id res chain seq x y z
N MET A 1 2.54 12.49 -2.99
CA MET A 1 2.24 11.20 -3.66
C MET A 1 0.77 11.14 -3.97
N ASN A 2 0.39 10.56 -5.11
CA ASN A 2 -0.99 10.18 -5.38
C ASN A 2 -1.16 8.69 -5.03
N ILE A 3 -1.62 8.39 -3.82
CA ILE A 3 -1.84 7.01 -3.36
C ILE A 3 -3.27 6.62 -3.74
N GLN A 4 -3.40 5.48 -4.41
CA GLN A 4 -4.70 4.90 -4.72
C GLN A 4 -5.08 3.90 -3.64
N HIS A 5 -6.38 3.81 -3.36
CA HIS A 5 -6.92 2.85 -2.39
C HIS A 5 -8.12 2.14 -3.00
N GLN A 6 -8.11 0.81 -2.88
CA GLN A 6 -9.23 -0.04 -3.24
C GLN A 6 -9.50 -1.00 -2.09
N ALA A 7 -10.77 -1.14 -1.70
CA ALA A 7 -11.17 -2.01 -0.61
C ALA A 7 -12.45 -2.79 -0.93
N THR A 8 -12.55 -3.96 -0.33
CA THR A 8 -13.75 -4.78 -0.21
C THR A 8 -14.19 -4.84 1.24
N GLU A 9 -15.21 -5.65 1.55
CA GLU A 9 -15.67 -5.84 2.92
C GLU A 9 -14.59 -6.42 3.83
N THR A 10 -13.71 -7.27 3.31
CA THR A 10 -12.73 -8.04 4.11
C THR A 10 -11.27 -7.75 3.77
N LYS A 11 -10.97 -7.05 2.68
CA LYS A 11 -9.59 -6.76 2.24
C LYS A 11 -9.44 -5.35 1.68
N GLY A 12 -8.21 -4.90 1.55
CA GLY A 12 -7.91 -3.73 0.75
C GLY A 12 -6.46 -3.65 0.34
N HIS A 13 -6.18 -2.67 -0.50
CA HIS A 13 -4.89 -2.46 -1.13
C HIS A 13 -4.68 -0.97 -1.35
N TYR A 14 -3.48 -0.51 -1.01
CA TYR A 14 -2.96 0.80 -1.35
C TYR A 14 -1.86 0.64 -2.40
N SER A 15 -1.88 1.48 -3.43
CA SER A 15 -0.79 1.54 -4.42
C SER A 15 -0.29 2.93 -4.71
N PHE A 16 0.95 2.99 -5.13
CA PHE A 16 1.60 4.19 -5.62
C PHE A 16 2.56 3.84 -6.76
N ALA A 17 2.48 4.60 -7.85
CA ALA A 17 3.48 4.59 -8.90
C ALA A 17 3.70 6.02 -9.42
N THR A 18 4.94 6.32 -9.77
CA THR A 18 5.27 7.48 -10.61
C THR A 18 4.98 7.16 -12.08
N ASP A 19 4.90 8.17 -12.94
CA ASP A 19 4.71 7.94 -14.37
C ASP A 19 5.80 7.03 -14.94
N GLY A 20 5.39 5.89 -15.52
CA GLY A 20 6.28 4.82 -16.00
C GLY A 20 7.13 4.10 -14.93
N GLY A 21 6.89 4.33 -13.63
CA GLY A 21 7.64 3.72 -12.53
C GLY A 21 7.08 2.37 -12.07
N PRO A 22 7.87 1.58 -11.30
CA PRO A 22 7.38 0.35 -10.70
C PRO A 22 6.31 0.64 -9.64
N GLU A 23 5.38 -0.27 -9.44
CA GLU A 23 4.34 -0.09 -8.42
C GLU A 23 4.87 -0.41 -7.02
N ALA A 24 4.62 0.50 -6.07
CA ALA A 24 4.68 0.22 -4.64
C ALA A 24 3.28 -0.16 -4.16
N GLU A 25 3.20 -1.16 -3.30
CA GLU A 25 1.91 -1.67 -2.80
C GLU A 25 1.94 -2.00 -1.31
N LEU A 26 0.76 -1.89 -0.70
CA LEU A 26 0.46 -2.46 0.60
C LEU A 26 -0.90 -3.14 0.52
N THR A 27 -1.00 -4.38 0.96
CA THR A 27 -2.29 -5.10 1.08
C THR A 27 -2.61 -5.40 2.53
N TYR A 28 -3.90 -5.45 2.84
CA TYR A 28 -4.38 -5.76 4.17
C TYR A 28 -5.67 -6.57 4.16
N SER A 29 -5.91 -7.28 5.25
CA SER A 29 -7.16 -7.97 5.56
C SER A 29 -7.80 -7.38 6.82
N ARG A 30 -9.12 -7.29 6.87
CA ARG A 30 -9.87 -6.84 8.06
C ARG A 30 -10.06 -8.01 9.02
N ALA A 31 -9.72 -7.80 10.29
CA ALA A 31 -9.86 -8.75 11.38
C ALA A 31 -10.91 -8.25 12.38
N GLY A 32 -12.16 -8.17 11.92
CA GLY A 32 -13.26 -7.52 12.63
C GLY A 32 -13.42 -6.04 12.25
N ASP A 33 -14.24 -5.32 13.02
CA ASP A 33 -14.68 -3.98 12.64
C ASP A 33 -13.61 -2.90 12.79
N HIS A 34 -12.67 -3.11 13.73
CA HIS A 34 -11.70 -2.09 14.17
C HIS A 34 -10.24 -2.48 13.96
N THR A 35 -9.97 -3.65 13.40
CA THR A 35 -8.60 -4.16 13.24
C THR A 35 -8.34 -4.50 11.79
N ILE A 36 -7.18 -4.10 11.28
CA ILE A 36 -6.64 -4.59 10.01
C ILE A 36 -5.29 -5.27 10.25
N ILE A 37 -4.98 -6.25 9.42
CA ILE A 37 -3.71 -6.97 9.40
C ILE A 37 -3.04 -6.62 8.07
N ILE A 38 -1.83 -6.08 8.13
CA ILE A 38 -1.02 -5.81 6.94
C ILE A 38 -0.46 -7.15 6.45
N ASP A 39 -0.95 -7.60 5.30
CA ASP A 39 -0.61 -8.91 4.74
C ASP A 39 0.70 -8.85 3.93
N HIS A 40 0.89 -7.76 3.19
CA HIS A 40 2.05 -7.57 2.33
C HIS A 40 2.41 -6.09 2.18
N THR A 41 3.70 -5.82 2.04
CA THR A 41 4.22 -4.49 1.68
C THR A 41 5.36 -4.67 0.68
N LEU A 42 5.24 -4.02 -0.47
CA LEU A 42 6.28 -3.91 -1.49
C LEU A 42 6.66 -2.44 -1.66
N ALA A 43 7.91 -2.12 -1.39
CA ALA A 43 8.48 -0.82 -1.69
C ALA A 43 9.68 -1.02 -2.64
N PRO A 44 9.51 -0.78 -3.95
CA PRO A 44 10.60 -0.87 -4.91
C PRO A 44 11.81 -0.03 -4.52
N ASP A 45 13.01 -0.54 -4.81
CA ASP A 45 14.28 0.17 -4.57
C ASP A 45 14.34 1.54 -5.29
N ALA A 46 13.61 1.70 -6.40
CA ALA A 46 13.45 2.97 -7.11
C ALA A 46 12.90 4.10 -6.23
N TYR A 47 12.22 3.76 -5.12
CA TYR A 47 11.65 4.68 -4.15
C TYR A 47 12.40 4.74 -2.82
N ARG A 48 13.57 4.11 -2.73
CA ARG A 48 14.39 4.14 -1.50
C ARG A 48 14.71 5.57 -1.08
N GLY A 49 14.52 5.87 0.20
CA GLY A 49 14.78 7.19 0.77
C GLY A 49 13.74 8.26 0.45
N GLN A 50 12.67 7.92 -0.31
CA GLN A 50 11.63 8.88 -0.69
C GLN A 50 10.40 8.83 0.24
N GLY A 51 10.40 7.97 1.25
CA GLY A 51 9.30 7.85 2.21
C GLY A 51 8.05 7.12 1.69
N VAL A 52 8.09 6.51 0.50
CA VAL A 52 6.94 5.79 -0.09
C VAL A 52 6.42 4.69 0.83
N GLY A 53 7.29 3.86 1.40
CA GLY A 53 6.86 2.79 2.32
C GLY A 53 6.17 3.33 3.57
N LEU A 54 6.63 4.46 4.11
CA LEU A 54 5.98 5.11 5.27
C LEU A 54 4.63 5.71 4.87
N ALA A 55 4.50 6.23 3.65
CA ALA A 55 3.26 6.81 3.18
C ALA A 55 2.15 5.76 2.93
N LEU A 56 2.51 4.48 2.79
CA LEU A 56 1.58 3.38 2.57
C LEU A 56 0.99 2.80 3.87
N VAL A 57 1.60 3.06 5.04
CA VAL A 57 1.23 2.45 6.34
C VAL A 57 0.60 3.42 7.32
#